data_AF-A0A7W1HMD8-F1
#
_entry.id   AF-A0A7W1HMD8-F1
#
_cell.length_a   1.000
_cell.length_b   1.000
_cell.length_c   1.000
_cell.angle_alpha   90.00
_cell.angle_beta   90.00
_cell.angle_gamma   90.00
#
_symmetry.space_group_name_H-M   'P 1'
#
loop_
_entity.id
_entity.type
_entity.pdbx_description
1 polymer ?
#
loop_
_entity_poly.entity_id
_entity_poly.type
_entity_poly.pdbx_seq_one_letter_code
_entity_poly.pdbx_strand_id
1 'polypeptide(L)'
;MEASANQPVMPNEPPAAAAYSRKNPFPGRMLVNRRLNSPDSEKNTRHFEISLAGSGITYEVGDSMAVYPTNDPLLVDEILKAIGATGEEEIAGNRGVPTTVREGLLSDYSITQPTPKFLKAIAQRASAAPLLNELLEPERKHDLATYVWGLEVIDFLLEHPSIKWTSQEFAALLPKLQPRLYSIASSLKAHPDAVHFIIDVVTYRSHGRVRKGICSSFLAERCADSPAPIYPTASKFRLPEENDAPII
;
A
#
# COMPACT_ATOMS: atom_id res chain seq x y z
N MET A 1 -62.53 -15.53 -29.51
CA MET A 1 -62.10 -15.95 -28.17
C MET A 1 -60.79 -16.68 -28.33
N GLU A 2 -59.68 -15.95 -28.27
CA GLU A 2 -58.36 -16.55 -28.13
C GLU A 2 -57.71 -15.89 -26.92
N ALA A 3 -57.52 -16.68 -25.87
CA ALA A 3 -56.89 -16.27 -24.63
C ALA A 3 -55.37 -16.28 -24.84
N SER A 4 -54.76 -15.09 -24.82
CA SER A 4 -53.31 -14.94 -24.73
C SER A 4 -52.89 -15.27 -23.30
N ALA A 5 -52.13 -16.36 -23.13
CA ALA A 5 -51.61 -16.80 -21.86
C ALA A 5 -50.44 -15.91 -21.42
N ASN A 6 -50.61 -15.28 -20.26
CA ASN A 6 -49.62 -14.46 -19.59
C ASN A 6 -48.50 -15.35 -19.03
N GLN A 7 -47.25 -15.19 -19.51
CA GLN A 7 -46.09 -15.84 -18.90
C GLN A 7 -45.62 -15.05 -17.67
N PRO A 8 -45.26 -15.72 -16.56
CA PRO A 8 -44.74 -15.03 -15.38
C PRO A 8 -43.33 -14.50 -15.65
N VAL A 9 -43.14 -13.20 -15.42
CA VAL A 9 -41.83 -12.55 -15.43
C VAL A 9 -41.08 -12.98 -14.16
N MET A 10 -40.03 -13.79 -14.31
CA MET A 10 -39.12 -14.12 -13.23
C MET A 10 -38.39 -12.86 -12.75
N PRO A 11 -38.21 -12.63 -11.44
CA PRO A 11 -37.46 -11.50 -10.95
C PRO A 11 -36.01 -11.60 -11.43
N ASN A 12 -35.53 -10.50 -12.00
CA ASN A 12 -34.18 -10.35 -12.51
C ASN A 12 -33.18 -10.60 -11.37
N GLU A 13 -32.37 -11.64 -11.49
CA GLU A 13 -31.30 -11.95 -10.55
C GLU A 13 -30.36 -10.74 -10.48
N PRO A 14 -29.98 -10.25 -9.28
CA PRO A 14 -29.06 -9.13 -9.19
C PRO A 14 -27.76 -9.50 -9.93
N PRO A 15 -27.20 -8.58 -10.74
CA PRO A 15 -26.00 -8.88 -11.50
C PRO A 15 -24.90 -9.35 -10.55
N ALA A 16 -24.26 -10.48 -10.89
CA ALA A 16 -23.13 -11.00 -10.14
C ALA A 16 -22.13 -9.87 -9.88
N ALA A 17 -21.90 -9.54 -8.60
CA ALA A 17 -20.98 -8.47 -8.23
C ALA A 17 -19.64 -8.72 -8.92
N ALA A 18 -19.16 -7.72 -9.66
CA ALA A 18 -17.89 -7.85 -10.38
C ALA A 18 -16.79 -8.28 -9.39
N ALA A 19 -16.15 -9.42 -9.64
CA ALA A 19 -15.16 -9.99 -8.75
C ALA A 19 -14.08 -8.95 -8.39
N TYR A 20 -13.84 -8.76 -7.10
CA TYR A 20 -12.85 -7.79 -6.63
C TYR A 20 -11.46 -8.15 -7.14
N SER A 21 -10.73 -7.14 -7.59
CA SER A 21 -9.47 -7.30 -8.31
C SER A 21 -8.54 -6.13 -8.05
N ARG A 22 -7.32 -6.19 -8.59
CA ARG A 22 -6.37 -5.08 -8.52
C ARG A 22 -6.93 -3.73 -8.98
N LYS A 23 -7.85 -3.73 -9.96
CA LYS A 23 -8.46 -2.50 -10.51
C LYS A 23 -9.70 -2.03 -9.73
N ASN A 24 -10.33 -2.94 -8.99
CA ASN A 24 -11.52 -2.72 -8.18
C ASN A 24 -11.36 -3.51 -6.86
N PRO A 25 -10.53 -3.06 -5.91
CA PRO A 25 -10.32 -3.75 -4.65
C PRO A 25 -11.53 -3.60 -3.72
N PHE A 26 -11.79 -4.60 -2.88
CA PHE A 26 -12.85 -4.56 -1.88
C PHE A 26 -12.49 -3.66 -0.71
N PRO A 27 -13.33 -2.70 -0.30
CA PRO A 27 -13.07 -1.84 0.86
C PRO A 27 -13.33 -2.59 2.18
N GLY A 28 -12.44 -3.51 2.54
CA GLY A 28 -12.58 -4.34 3.73
C GLY A 28 -12.44 -3.54 5.03
N ARG A 29 -13.40 -3.68 5.94
CA ARG A 29 -13.37 -3.02 7.25
C ARG A 29 -12.51 -3.80 8.24
N MET A 30 -11.67 -3.11 9.01
CA MET A 30 -10.92 -3.72 10.11
C MET A 30 -11.88 -4.18 11.22
N LEU A 31 -11.79 -5.46 11.60
CA LEU A 31 -12.55 -6.07 12.69
C LEU A 31 -11.69 -6.22 13.94
N VAL A 32 -10.45 -6.69 13.78
CA VAL A 32 -9.51 -6.93 14.88
C VAL A 32 -8.15 -6.35 14.52
N ASN A 33 -7.55 -5.66 15.48
CA ASN A 33 -6.16 -5.24 15.45
C ASN A 33 -5.57 -5.49 16.85
N ARG A 34 -4.84 -6.59 17.01
CA ARG A 34 -4.37 -7.05 18.31
C ARG A 34 -2.88 -7.40 18.27
N ARG A 35 -2.10 -6.84 19.19
CA ARG A 35 -0.69 -7.22 19.36
C ARG A 35 -0.61 -8.66 19.90
N LEU A 36 0.27 -9.47 19.31
CA LEU A 36 0.46 -10.88 19.67
C LEU A 36 1.62 -11.09 20.64
N ASN A 37 2.64 -10.24 20.60
CA ASN A 37 3.81 -10.34 21.46
C ASN A 37 3.69 -9.45 22.71
N SER A 38 4.52 -9.75 23.71
CA SER A 38 4.61 -8.97 24.96
C SER A 38 4.93 -7.50 24.67
N PRO A 39 4.42 -6.55 25.48
CA PRO A 39 4.80 -5.14 25.39
C PRO A 39 6.30 -4.88 25.28
N ASP A 40 7.11 -5.67 25.99
CA ASP A 40 8.57 -5.56 26.06
C ASP A 40 9.31 -6.15 24.84
N SER A 41 8.61 -6.76 23.89
CA SER A 41 9.22 -7.28 22.67
C SER A 41 9.70 -6.16 21.77
N GLU A 42 10.89 -6.31 21.19
CA GLU A 42 11.42 -5.42 20.14
C GLU A 42 10.54 -5.41 18.88
N LYS A 43 9.85 -6.53 18.60
CA LYS A 43 8.92 -6.64 17.48
C LYS A 43 7.55 -6.10 17.86
N ASN A 44 6.75 -5.77 16.85
CA ASN A 44 5.35 -5.42 17.01
C ASN A 44 4.51 -6.29 16.07
N THR A 45 4.49 -7.60 16.35
CA THR A 45 3.69 -8.55 15.59
C THR A 45 2.23 -8.45 16.00
N ARG A 46 1.35 -8.24 15.02
CA ARG A 46 -0.08 -8.05 15.23
C ARG A 46 -0.89 -9.03 14.40
N HIS A 47 -2.01 -9.45 14.99
CA HIS A 47 -3.08 -10.16 14.32
C HIS A 47 -4.12 -9.14 13.86
N PHE A 48 -4.38 -9.17 12.56
CA PHE A 48 -5.42 -8.37 11.92
C PHE A 48 -6.53 -9.26 11.40
N GLU A 49 -7.77 -8.82 11.52
CA GLU A 49 -8.92 -9.42 10.85
C GLU A 49 -9.63 -8.34 10.03
N ILE A 50 -9.85 -8.61 8.75
CA ILE A 50 -10.57 -7.72 7.84
C ILE A 50 -11.84 -8.43 7.39
N SER A 51 -12.98 -7.74 7.52
CA SER A 51 -14.27 -8.27 7.09
C SER A 51 -14.30 -8.50 5.59
N LEU A 52 -14.92 -9.59 5.17
CA LEU A 52 -15.28 -9.95 3.81
C LEU A 52 -16.81 -10.00 3.61
N ALA A 53 -17.59 -9.61 4.62
CA ALA A 53 -19.05 -9.71 4.58
C ALA A 53 -19.62 -8.96 3.37
N GLY A 54 -20.48 -9.65 2.60
CA GLY A 54 -21.10 -9.09 1.40
C GLY A 54 -20.16 -8.91 0.20
N SER A 55 -18.89 -9.34 0.29
CA SER A 55 -17.92 -9.20 -0.81
C SER A 55 -18.02 -10.32 -1.85
N GLY A 56 -18.46 -11.52 -1.45
CA GLY A 56 -18.35 -12.72 -2.29
C GLY A 56 -16.90 -13.11 -2.62
N ILE A 57 -15.89 -12.55 -1.94
CA ILE A 57 -14.49 -12.95 -2.10
C ILE A 57 -14.31 -14.36 -1.57
N THR A 58 -13.71 -15.21 -2.40
CA THR A 58 -13.27 -16.55 -2.02
C THR A 58 -11.74 -16.64 -2.06
N TYR A 59 -11.16 -17.43 -1.16
CA TYR A 59 -9.73 -17.76 -1.14
C TYR A 59 -9.49 -19.13 -0.51
N GLU A 60 -8.32 -19.71 -0.74
CA GLU A 60 -7.89 -20.97 -0.12
C GLU A 60 -6.72 -20.75 0.85
N VAL A 61 -6.56 -21.69 1.80
CA VAL A 61 -5.39 -21.70 2.69
C VAL A 61 -4.12 -21.80 1.84
N GLY A 62 -3.18 -20.89 2.11
CA GLY A 62 -1.94 -20.74 1.33
C GLY A 62 -1.98 -19.62 0.29
N ASP A 63 -3.14 -19.03 0.02
CA ASP A 63 -3.24 -17.80 -0.78
C ASP A 63 -2.67 -16.58 -0.05
N SER A 64 -2.47 -15.52 -0.83
CA SER A 64 -2.14 -14.19 -0.31
C SER A 64 -3.30 -13.23 -0.56
N MET A 65 -3.44 -12.23 0.31
CA MET A 65 -4.29 -11.07 0.06
C MET A 65 -3.39 -9.88 -0.23
N ALA A 66 -3.70 -9.16 -1.31
CA ALA A 66 -3.09 -7.87 -1.57
C ALA A 66 -3.83 -6.78 -0.78
N VAL A 67 -3.08 -5.88 -0.15
CA VAL A 67 -3.62 -4.73 0.57
C VAL A 67 -3.06 -3.46 -0.07
N TYR A 68 -3.93 -2.54 -0.48
CA TYR A 68 -3.52 -1.19 -0.87
C TYR A 68 -3.44 -0.29 0.37
N PRO A 69 -2.26 0.25 0.69
CA PRO A 69 -2.14 1.13 1.84
C PRO A 69 -2.31 2.60 1.45
N THR A 70 -2.41 3.45 2.47
CA THR A 70 -2.12 4.89 2.37
C THR A 70 -0.84 5.24 3.12
N ASN A 71 -0.14 6.26 2.63
CA ASN A 71 1.01 6.83 3.32
C ASN A 71 0.60 7.50 4.65
N ASP A 72 1.57 7.74 5.52
CA ASP A 72 1.33 8.46 6.78
C ASP A 72 0.97 9.93 6.46
N PRO A 73 -0.21 10.44 6.87
CA PRO A 73 -0.61 11.82 6.62
C PRO A 73 0.38 12.85 7.16
N LEU A 74 1.07 12.55 8.27
CA LEU A 74 2.09 13.43 8.82
C LEU A 74 3.31 13.55 7.90
N LEU A 75 3.72 12.43 7.27
CA LEU A 75 4.80 12.45 6.28
C LEU A 75 4.38 13.21 5.01
N VAL A 76 3.11 13.08 4.61
CA VAL A 76 2.56 13.87 3.50
C VAL A 76 2.62 15.36 3.82
N ASP A 77 2.21 15.77 5.02
CA ASP A 77 2.29 17.16 5.45
C ASP A 77 3.73 17.70 5.47
N GLU A 78 4.68 16.90 5.97
CA GLU A 78 6.10 17.27 5.94
C GLU A 78 6.63 17.47 4.52
N ILE A 79 6.26 16.59 3.59
CA ILE A 79 6.66 16.69 2.19
C ILE A 79 6.02 17.91 1.51
N LEU A 80 4.71 18.13 1.70
CA LEU A 80 4.02 19.30 1.15
C LEU A 80 4.68 20.59 1.63
N LYS A 81 5.00 20.67 2.92
CA LYS A 81 5.72 21.81 3.49
C LYS A 81 7.12 21.96 2.88
N ALA A 82 7.86 20.87 2.70
CA ALA A 82 9.22 20.91 2.17
C ALA A 82 9.26 21.37 0.69
N ILE A 83 8.26 21.00 -0.11
CA ILE A 83 8.15 21.47 -1.51
C ILE A 83 7.45 22.83 -1.64
N GLY A 84 6.85 23.36 -0.57
CA GLY A 84 6.13 24.63 -0.56
C GLY A 84 4.73 24.56 -1.18
N ALA A 85 4.10 23.39 -1.18
CA ALA A 85 2.74 23.16 -1.69
C ALA A 85 1.69 23.32 -0.58
N THR A 86 0.50 23.77 -0.96
CA THR A 86 -0.68 23.88 -0.07
C THR A 86 -1.37 22.55 0.15
N GLY A 87 -1.27 21.63 -0.82
CA GLY A 87 -1.99 20.36 -0.83
C GLY A 87 -3.13 20.31 -1.84
N GLU A 88 -3.64 21.48 -2.27
CA GLU A 88 -4.79 21.63 -3.15
C GLU A 88 -4.42 21.73 -4.64
N GLU A 89 -3.12 21.81 -4.95
CA GLU A 89 -2.67 21.90 -6.33
C GLU A 89 -3.08 20.64 -7.11
N GLU A 90 -3.67 20.84 -8.28
CA GLU A 90 -4.07 19.73 -9.15
C GLU A 90 -2.83 19.08 -9.79
N ILE A 91 -2.80 17.75 -9.73
CA ILE A 91 -1.80 16.91 -10.38
C ILE A 91 -2.47 15.74 -11.12
N ALA A 92 -1.75 15.14 -12.05
CA ALA A 92 -2.14 13.86 -12.63
C ALA A 92 -2.00 12.75 -11.56
N GLY A 93 -3.13 12.20 -11.12
CA GLY A 93 -3.18 11.09 -10.19
C GLY A 93 -2.95 9.72 -10.84
N ASN A 94 -3.51 8.68 -10.25
CA ASN A 94 -3.45 7.34 -10.82
C ASN A 94 -4.23 7.24 -12.14
N ARG A 95 -3.64 6.56 -13.13
CA ARG A 95 -4.20 6.41 -14.50
C ARG A 95 -4.55 7.73 -15.20
N GLY A 96 -3.94 8.85 -14.78
CA GLY A 96 -4.18 10.16 -15.39
C GLY A 96 -5.47 10.85 -14.93
N VAL A 97 -6.15 10.32 -13.93
CA VAL A 97 -7.30 10.99 -13.30
C VAL A 97 -6.76 12.18 -12.48
N PRO A 98 -7.21 13.42 -12.71
CA PRO A 98 -6.81 14.57 -11.91
C PRO A 98 -7.17 14.37 -10.43
N THR A 99 -6.27 14.80 -9.56
CA THR A 99 -6.46 14.77 -8.10
C THR A 99 -5.62 15.89 -7.46
N THR A 100 -5.83 16.16 -6.17
CA THR A 100 -4.98 17.09 -5.45
C THR A 100 -3.63 16.45 -5.13
N VAL A 101 -2.57 17.25 -5.00
CA VAL A 101 -1.23 16.73 -4.64
C VAL A 101 -1.27 16.00 -3.30
N ARG A 102 -2.09 16.45 -2.34
CA ARG A 102 -2.30 15.76 -1.07
C ARG A 102 -2.81 14.34 -1.27
N GLU A 103 -3.89 14.18 -2.04
CA GLU A 103 -4.49 12.85 -2.29
C GLU A 103 -3.55 11.95 -3.10
N GLY A 104 -2.85 12.51 -4.08
CA GLY A 104 -1.84 11.77 -4.82
C GLY A 104 -0.70 11.27 -3.94
N LEU A 105 -0.18 12.10 -3.03
CA LEU A 105 0.86 11.69 -2.09
C LEU A 105 0.34 10.73 -1.01
N LEU A 106 -0.94 10.77 -0.65
CA LEU A 106 -1.53 9.80 0.28
C LEU A 106 -1.67 8.41 -0.34
N SER A 107 -2.14 8.33 -1.59
CA SER A 107 -2.70 7.08 -2.12
C SER A 107 -2.10 6.61 -3.46
N ASP A 108 -1.54 7.50 -4.27
CA ASP A 108 -1.11 7.17 -5.64
C ASP A 108 0.39 6.93 -5.78
N TYR A 109 1.21 7.58 -4.94
CA TYR A 109 2.66 7.59 -5.05
C TYR A 109 3.34 7.02 -3.81
N SER A 110 4.46 6.33 -4.00
CA SER A 110 5.34 5.94 -2.90
C SER A 110 6.26 7.11 -2.57
N ILE A 111 6.15 7.60 -1.34
CA ILE A 111 6.86 8.79 -0.87
C ILE A 111 8.03 8.46 0.08
N THR A 112 8.24 7.18 0.39
CA THR A 112 9.32 6.76 1.30
C THR A 112 10.57 6.31 0.57
N GLN A 113 10.49 5.87 -0.69
CA GLN A 113 11.64 5.31 -1.39
C GLN A 113 12.27 6.30 -2.38
N PRO A 114 13.53 6.74 -2.18
CA PRO A 114 14.26 7.51 -3.17
C PRO A 114 14.52 6.64 -4.41
N THR A 115 14.23 7.16 -5.60
CA THR A 115 14.49 6.47 -6.86
C THR A 115 15.66 7.12 -7.60
N PRO A 116 16.36 6.40 -8.49
CA PRO A 116 17.39 7.01 -9.34
C PRO A 116 16.85 8.20 -10.15
N LYS A 117 15.57 8.19 -10.55
CA LYS A 117 14.92 9.32 -11.24
C LYS A 117 14.83 10.54 -10.35
N PHE A 118 14.36 10.38 -9.11
CA PHE A 118 14.27 11.45 -8.12
C PHE A 118 15.65 11.99 -7.75
N LEU A 119 16.63 11.11 -7.48
CA LEU A 119 17.98 11.51 -7.12
C LEU A 119 18.71 12.26 -8.24
N LYS A 120 18.53 11.86 -9.51
CA LYS A 120 19.03 12.63 -10.67
C LYS A 120 18.42 14.03 -10.73
N ALA A 121 17.12 14.15 -10.45
CA ALA A 121 16.45 15.44 -10.44
C ALA A 121 16.98 16.36 -9.32
N ILE A 122 17.31 15.81 -8.15
CA ILE A 122 18.00 16.53 -7.08
C ILE A 122 19.39 16.96 -7.54
N ALA A 123 20.22 16.03 -8.04
CA ALA A 123 21.60 16.30 -8.42
C ALA A 123 21.74 17.35 -9.55
N GLN A 124 20.76 17.44 -10.45
CA GLN A 124 20.72 18.45 -11.51
C GLN A 124 20.38 19.86 -11.01
N ARG A 125 19.62 19.98 -9.91
CA ARG A 125 19.16 21.27 -9.36
C ARG A 125 20.02 21.75 -8.19
N ALA A 126 20.58 20.82 -7.43
CA ALA A 126 21.54 21.11 -6.38
C ALA A 126 22.93 21.31 -7.00
N SER A 127 23.37 22.56 -7.11
CA SER A 127 24.77 22.90 -7.45
C SER A 127 25.81 22.33 -6.46
N ALA A 128 25.37 21.68 -5.38
CA ALA A 128 26.18 21.22 -4.25
C ALA A 128 26.06 19.71 -3.94
N ALA A 129 25.61 18.87 -4.89
CA ALA A 129 25.56 17.42 -4.68
C ALA A 129 26.53 16.62 -5.57
N PRO A 130 27.86 16.90 -5.55
CA PRO A 130 28.84 16.18 -6.37
C PRO A 130 28.86 14.67 -6.06
N LEU A 131 28.65 14.30 -4.80
CA LEU A 131 28.55 12.90 -4.38
C LEU A 131 27.37 12.17 -5.04
N LEU A 132 26.20 12.82 -5.17
CA LEU A 132 25.04 12.19 -5.83
C LEU A 132 25.33 11.94 -7.32
N ASN A 133 26.01 12.87 -8.00
CA ASN A 133 26.38 12.68 -9.40
C ASN A 133 27.28 11.44 -9.58
N GLU A 134 28.27 11.27 -8.71
CA GLU A 134 29.18 10.11 -8.70
C GLU A 134 28.43 8.81 -8.37
N LEU A 135 27.58 8.81 -7.34
CA LEU A 135 26.82 7.60 -6.94
C LEU A 135 25.77 7.17 -7.97
N LEU A 136 25.33 8.06 -8.86
CA LEU A 136 24.35 7.76 -9.90
C LEU A 136 24.95 7.12 -11.15
N GLU A 137 26.27 6.91 -11.19
CA GLU A 137 26.96 6.18 -12.26
C GLU A 137 26.54 4.68 -12.29
N PRO A 138 26.37 4.08 -13.48
CA PRO A 138 25.91 2.69 -13.62
C PRO A 138 26.73 1.63 -12.87
N GLU A 139 28.03 1.89 -12.69
CA GLU A 139 29.01 1.02 -12.04
C GLU A 139 28.88 1.06 -10.51
N ARG A 140 28.25 2.11 -9.95
CA ARG A 140 28.19 2.37 -8.50
C ARG A 140 26.86 2.00 -7.84
N LYS A 141 26.10 1.09 -8.46
CA LYS A 141 24.78 0.66 -7.94
C LYS A 141 24.80 0.19 -6.49
N HIS A 142 25.84 -0.53 -6.08
CA HIS A 142 25.98 -1.01 -4.71
C HIS A 142 26.25 0.13 -3.72
N ASP A 143 27.13 1.06 -4.09
CA ASP A 143 27.46 2.23 -3.29
C ASP A 143 26.23 3.13 -3.13
N LEU A 144 25.47 3.35 -4.21
CA LEU A 144 24.21 4.08 -4.16
C LEU A 144 23.20 3.41 -3.24
N ALA A 145 23.03 2.08 -3.36
CA ALA A 145 22.10 1.32 -2.50
C ALA A 145 22.49 1.43 -1.02
N THR A 146 23.79 1.46 -0.72
CA THR A 146 24.32 1.64 0.62
C THR A 146 24.07 3.05 1.13
N TYR A 147 24.33 4.06 0.30
CA TYR A 147 24.13 5.47 0.64
C TYR A 147 22.66 5.79 0.94
N VAL A 148 21.73 5.30 0.11
CA VAL A 148 20.29 5.56 0.30
C VAL A 148 19.65 4.68 1.38
N TRP A 149 20.38 3.73 1.95
CA TRP A 149 19.82 2.82 2.94
C TRP A 149 19.33 3.61 4.16
N GLY A 150 18.03 3.50 4.44
CA GLY A 150 17.40 4.21 5.57
C GLY A 150 17.15 5.70 5.35
N LEU A 151 17.46 6.25 4.16
CA LEU A 151 17.02 7.58 3.70
C LEU A 151 15.71 7.44 2.92
N GLU A 152 14.85 8.44 3.07
CA GLU A 152 13.58 8.56 2.36
C GLU A 152 13.53 9.87 1.56
N VAL A 153 12.50 10.05 0.71
CA VAL A 153 12.35 11.24 -0.15
C VAL A 153 12.43 12.53 0.66
N ILE A 154 11.81 12.56 1.85
CA ILE A 154 11.80 13.73 2.73
C ILE A 154 13.21 14.19 3.12
N ASP A 155 14.17 13.28 3.29
CA ASP A 155 15.52 13.64 3.73
C ASP A 155 16.23 14.51 2.68
N PHE A 156 16.10 14.13 1.41
CA PHE A 156 16.66 14.90 0.30
C PHE A 156 15.98 16.26 0.10
N LEU A 157 14.68 16.35 0.38
CA LEU A 157 13.96 17.62 0.32
C LEU A 157 14.43 18.58 1.42
N LEU A 158 14.70 18.05 2.62
CA LEU A 158 15.20 18.83 3.75
C LEU A 158 16.67 19.21 3.61
N GLU A 159 17.49 18.36 2.99
CA GLU A 159 18.91 18.64 2.72
C GLU A 159 19.10 19.68 1.59
N HIS A 160 18.13 19.79 0.68
CA HIS A 160 18.19 20.71 -0.46
C HIS A 160 16.99 21.68 -0.54
N PRO A 161 16.76 22.52 0.49
CA PRO A 161 15.58 23.38 0.60
C PRO A 161 15.54 24.54 -0.43
N SER A 162 16.66 24.80 -1.12
CA SER A 162 16.74 25.79 -2.19
C SER A 162 16.08 25.31 -3.49
N ILE A 163 15.93 24.00 -3.69
CA ILE A 163 15.29 23.45 -4.87
C ILE A 163 13.80 23.77 -4.83
N LYS A 164 13.28 24.37 -5.91
CA LYS A 164 11.86 24.62 -6.09
C LYS A 164 11.25 23.54 -6.97
N TRP A 165 10.08 23.07 -6.56
CA TRP A 165 9.31 22.06 -7.27
C TRP A 165 7.92 22.59 -7.56
N THR A 166 7.41 22.33 -8.76
CA THR A 166 5.96 22.35 -8.94
C THR A 166 5.38 21.03 -8.43
N SER A 167 4.13 21.03 -7.95
CA SER A 167 3.47 19.80 -7.45
C SER A 167 3.44 18.69 -8.49
N GLN A 168 3.14 19.03 -9.76
CA GLN A 168 3.09 18.08 -10.87
C GLN A 168 4.47 17.50 -11.20
N GLU A 169 5.52 18.33 -11.21
CA GLU A 169 6.90 17.88 -11.46
C GLU A 169 7.38 16.93 -10.38
N PHE A 170 7.16 17.28 -9.11
CA PHE A 170 7.54 16.43 -7.99
C PHE A 170 6.81 15.09 -8.02
N ALA A 171 5.48 15.10 -8.21
CA ALA A 171 4.68 13.88 -8.34
C ALA A 171 5.18 12.97 -9.47
N ALA A 172 5.61 13.54 -10.60
CA ALA A 172 6.14 12.79 -11.73
C ALA A 172 7.48 12.09 -11.43
N LEU A 173 8.22 12.47 -10.39
CA LEU A 173 9.46 11.81 -9.97
C LEU A 173 9.23 10.58 -9.10
N LEU A 174 8.04 10.47 -8.50
CA LEU A 174 7.71 9.41 -7.55
C LEU A 174 7.18 8.17 -8.27
N PRO A 175 7.57 6.95 -7.82
CA PRO A 175 6.98 5.73 -8.34
C PRO A 175 5.56 5.57 -7.80
N LYS A 176 4.72 4.82 -8.53
CA LYS A 176 3.35 4.52 -8.09
C LYS A 176 3.35 3.65 -6.84
N LEU A 177 2.47 3.97 -5.89
CA LEU A 177 2.25 3.16 -4.70
C LEU A 177 1.77 1.76 -5.10
N GLN A 178 2.42 0.73 -4.56
CA GLN A 178 2.11 -0.67 -4.86
C GLN A 178 1.37 -1.31 -3.68
N PRO A 179 0.43 -2.22 -3.94
CA PRO A 179 -0.16 -3.01 -2.86
C PRO A 179 0.88 -3.97 -2.29
N ARG A 180 0.71 -4.33 -1.02
CA ARG A 180 1.55 -5.33 -0.35
C ARG A 180 0.81 -6.65 -0.28
N LEU A 181 1.50 -7.74 -0.65
CA LEU A 181 0.99 -9.10 -0.50
C LEU A 181 1.30 -9.60 0.91
N TYR A 182 0.28 -10.14 1.58
CA TYR A 182 0.42 -10.86 2.84
C TYR A 182 -0.19 -12.25 2.70
N SER A 183 0.52 -13.27 3.19
CA SER A 183 -0.05 -14.61 3.32
C SER A 183 -1.26 -14.58 4.24
N ILE A 184 -2.32 -15.27 3.84
CA ILE A 184 -3.55 -15.35 4.62
C ILE A 184 -3.34 -16.30 5.81
N ALA A 185 -3.74 -15.86 7.01
CA ALA A 185 -3.59 -16.59 8.27
C ALA A 185 -4.91 -17.20 8.79
N SER A 186 -5.92 -17.36 7.92
CA SER A 186 -7.21 -17.95 8.24
C SER A 186 -7.71 -18.88 7.12
N SER A 187 -8.79 -19.62 7.40
CA SER A 187 -9.52 -20.43 6.41
C SER A 187 -10.96 -19.97 6.37
N LEU A 188 -11.54 -19.82 5.17
CA LEU A 188 -12.97 -19.51 5.01
C LEU A 188 -13.87 -20.61 5.60
N LYS A 189 -13.37 -21.85 5.75
CA LYS A 189 -14.11 -22.92 6.45
C LYS A 189 -14.36 -22.59 7.93
N ALA A 190 -13.46 -21.84 8.56
CA ALA A 190 -13.55 -21.42 9.95
C ALA A 190 -14.03 -19.96 10.11
N HIS A 191 -13.70 -19.10 9.15
CA HIS A 191 -14.00 -17.67 9.16
C HIS A 191 -14.61 -17.24 7.82
N PRO A 192 -15.91 -17.51 7.56
CA PRO A 192 -16.52 -17.31 6.25
C PRO A 192 -16.52 -15.86 5.75
N ASP A 193 -16.57 -14.91 6.69
CA ASP A 193 -16.69 -13.48 6.40
C ASP A 193 -15.46 -12.67 6.86
N ALA A 194 -14.30 -13.31 7.04
CA ALA A 194 -13.09 -12.60 7.47
C ALA A 194 -11.79 -13.20 6.92
N VAL A 195 -10.86 -12.32 6.54
CA VAL A 195 -9.47 -12.67 6.20
C VAL A 195 -8.54 -12.20 7.32
N HIS A 196 -7.62 -13.07 7.74
CA HIS A 196 -6.71 -12.79 8.84
C HIS A 196 -5.28 -12.59 8.34
N PHE A 197 -4.51 -11.76 9.04
CA PHE A 197 -3.09 -11.56 8.82
C PHE A 197 -2.31 -11.59 10.12
N ILE A 198 -1.08 -12.08 10.05
CA ILE A 198 -0.08 -11.95 11.12
C ILE A 198 1.10 -11.16 10.55
N ILE A 199 1.25 -9.91 10.99
CA ILE A 199 2.19 -8.95 10.38
C ILE A 199 3.01 -8.29 11.48
N ASP A 200 4.33 -8.25 11.30
CA ASP A 200 5.23 -7.42 12.09
C ASP A 200 5.17 -5.96 11.59
N VAL A 201 4.84 -5.04 12.49
CA VAL A 201 4.75 -3.61 12.17
C VAL A 201 6.15 -3.04 12.09
N VAL A 202 6.55 -2.70 10.87
CA VAL A 202 7.89 -2.21 10.57
C VAL A 202 8.01 -0.78 11.09
N THR A 203 8.80 -0.59 12.14
CA THR A 203 9.19 0.72 12.66
C THR A 203 10.65 0.66 13.10
N TYR A 204 11.46 1.65 12.70
CA TYR A 204 12.87 1.73 13.09
C TYR A 204 13.32 3.19 13.10
N ARG A 205 14.47 3.47 13.70
CA ARG A 205 15.09 4.81 13.63
C ARG A 205 16.19 4.80 12.58
N SER A 206 16.19 5.83 11.73
CA SER A 206 17.25 6.04 10.75
C SER A 206 17.41 7.53 10.44
N HIS A 207 18.66 8.00 10.40
CA HIS A 207 19.02 9.41 10.19
C HIS A 207 18.25 10.37 11.11
N GLY A 208 18.15 10.03 12.40
CA GLY A 208 17.47 10.86 13.41
C GLY A 208 15.93 10.84 13.34
N ARG A 209 15.33 10.13 12.39
CA ARG A 209 13.89 10.07 12.16
C ARG A 209 13.32 8.67 12.46
N VAL A 210 12.06 8.62 12.86
CA VAL A 210 11.32 7.35 12.96
C VAL A 210 10.77 7.01 11.58
N ARG A 211 11.12 5.83 11.07
CA ARG A 211 10.68 5.28 9.79
C ARG A 211 9.62 4.23 10.01
N LYS A 212 8.59 4.24 9.18
CA LYS A 212 7.47 3.30 9.25
C LYS A 212 7.31 2.59 7.90
N GLY A 213 7.11 1.28 7.91
CA GLY A 213 6.67 0.58 6.71
C GLY A 213 5.28 1.05 6.32
N ILE A 214 5.06 1.39 5.04
CA ILE A 214 3.81 2.00 4.56
C ILE A 214 2.60 1.12 4.94
N CYS A 215 2.58 -0.13 4.46
CA CYS A 215 1.40 -0.98 4.59
C CYS A 215 1.19 -1.54 6.02
N SER A 216 2.27 -1.88 6.72
CA SER A 216 2.16 -2.44 8.07
C SER A 216 1.77 -1.38 9.10
N SER A 217 2.28 -0.15 8.99
CA SER A 217 1.80 0.96 9.82
C SER A 217 0.39 1.41 9.44
N PHE A 218 0.02 1.35 8.15
CA PHE A 218 -1.35 1.64 7.70
C PHE A 218 -2.36 0.72 8.40
N LEU A 219 -2.15 -0.59 8.34
CA LEU A 219 -3.01 -1.57 9.03
C LEU A 219 -3.03 -1.36 10.55
N ALA A 220 -1.87 -1.05 11.14
CA ALA A 220 -1.73 -0.92 12.59
C ALA A 220 -2.36 0.36 13.18
N GLU A 221 -2.32 1.46 12.43
CA GLU A 221 -2.58 2.81 12.98
C GLU A 221 -3.77 3.51 12.31
N ARG A 222 -4.13 3.17 11.06
CA ARG A 222 -5.04 3.99 10.22
C ARG A 222 -6.30 3.28 9.76
N CYS A 223 -6.37 1.96 9.86
CA CYS A 223 -7.54 1.19 9.40
C CYS A 223 -8.68 1.06 10.43
N ALA A 224 -8.60 1.69 11.59
CA ALA A 224 -9.68 1.64 12.58
C ALA A 224 -10.95 2.34 12.07
N ASP A 225 -10.76 3.51 11.44
CA ASP A 225 -11.85 4.38 10.99
C ASP A 225 -11.98 4.43 9.45
N SER A 226 -11.10 3.73 8.72
CA SER A 226 -11.08 3.71 7.26
C SER A 226 -10.91 2.29 6.72
N PRO A 227 -11.59 1.92 5.62
CA PRO A 227 -11.47 0.60 5.04
C PRO A 227 -10.08 0.39 4.43
N ALA A 228 -9.60 -0.86 4.48
CA ALA A 228 -8.41 -1.31 3.78
C ALA A 228 -8.82 -1.94 2.44
N PRO A 229 -8.46 -1.35 1.28
CA PRO A 229 -8.77 -1.95 -0.01
C PRO A 229 -7.96 -3.23 -0.23
N ILE A 230 -8.64 -4.36 -0.44
CA ILE A 230 -8.04 -5.69 -0.58
C ILE A 230 -8.49 -6.46 -1.81
N TYR A 231 -7.67 -7.39 -2.29
CA TYR A 231 -8.07 -8.36 -3.32
C TYR A 231 -7.24 -9.66 -3.23
N PRO A 232 -7.83 -10.83 -3.50
CA PRO A 232 -7.16 -12.12 -3.36
C PRO A 232 -6.11 -12.33 -4.46
N THR A 233 -5.05 -13.06 -4.15
CA THR A 233 -4.03 -13.52 -5.10
C THR A 233 -3.76 -15.00 -4.85
N ALA A 234 -4.07 -15.83 -5.86
CA ALA A 234 -3.90 -17.27 -5.78
C ALA A 234 -2.42 -17.66 -5.70
N SER A 235 -2.15 -18.70 -4.92
CA SER A 235 -0.84 -19.34 -4.75
C SER A 235 -0.87 -20.80 -5.23
N LYS A 236 0.31 -21.40 -5.39
CA LYS A 236 0.45 -22.85 -5.58
C LYS A 236 0.64 -23.60 -4.24
N PHE A 237 0.76 -22.87 -3.14
CA PHE A 237 0.90 -23.45 -1.81
C PHE A 237 -0.47 -23.91 -1.31
N ARG A 238 -0.63 -25.23 -1.13
CA ARG A 238 -1.90 -25.87 -0.79
C ARG A 238 -1.69 -27.01 0.19
N LEU A 239 -2.75 -27.32 0.93
CA LEU A 239 -2.84 -28.57 1.67
C LEU A 239 -2.95 -29.75 0.68
N PRO A 240 -2.47 -30.94 1.06
CA PRO A 240 -2.78 -32.17 0.32
C PRO A 240 -4.29 -32.37 0.15
N GLU A 241 -4.69 -33.03 -0.95
CA GLU A 241 -6.10 -33.40 -1.17
C GLU A 241 -6.57 -34.48 -0.18
N GLU A 242 -5.66 -35.37 0.23
CA GLU A 242 -5.91 -36.41 1.22
C GLU A 242 -5.83 -35.85 2.65
N ASN A 243 -6.92 -35.97 3.40
CA ASN A 243 -7.05 -35.36 4.73
C ASN A 243 -6.13 -35.99 5.81
N ASP A 244 -5.62 -37.19 5.57
CA ASP A 244 -4.73 -37.95 6.46
C ASP A 244 -3.26 -37.86 6.05
N ALA A 245 -2.94 -37.18 4.94
CA ALA A 245 -1.57 -36.95 4.54
C ALA A 245 -0.82 -36.13 5.61
N PRO A 246 0.36 -36.58 6.06
CA PRO A 246 1.13 -35.84 7.06
C PRO A 246 1.64 -34.51 6.49
N ILE A 247 1.65 -33.47 7.32
CA ILE A 247 2.11 -32.12 6.99
C ILE A 247 3.22 -31.73 7.98
N ILE A 248 4.26 -31.07 7.49
CA ILE A 248 5.36 -30.52 8.30
C ILE A 248 5.34 -29.00 8.15
#